data_AF-C4WU44-F1
#
_entry.id   AF-C4WU44-F1
#
_cell.length_a   1.000
_cell.length_b   1.000
_cell.length_c   1.000
_cell.angle_alpha   90.00
_cell.angle_beta   90.00
_cell.angle_gamma   90.00
#
_symmetry.space_group_name_H-M   'P 1'
#
loop_
_entity.id
_entity.type
_entity.pdbx_description
1 polymer ?
#
loop_
_entity_poly.entity_id
_entity_poly.type
_entity_poly.pdbx_seq_one_letter_code
_entity_poly.pdbx_strand_id
1 'polypeptide(L)'
;MTDLLVHPEWTYATGWRFKKRPNVDRFLEQVSQNYEIVVFTASNGFNVYPILDSLDKNNVIMYRLVKNATDYIDGHHVKNIDRINRDLSRVIMVDWNVDSVKLQRENALVIPRWTGEDGDQQLIQLAEFLNVVSTSEVNDVREVLSYYKQFDHPLEVFKENQRKLLEMQEEQKQISGTLPINKARGSWKDKYLYGK
;
A
#
# COMPACT_ATOMS: atom_id res chain seq x y z
N MET A 1 0.00 5.76 9.50
CA MET A 1 -1.30 5.98 10.19
C MET A 1 -1.76 7.41 9.98
N THR A 2 -1.14 8.38 10.65
CA THR A 2 -1.34 9.82 10.39
C THR A 2 -0.98 10.17 8.95
N ASP A 3 -1.84 10.95 8.29
CA ASP A 3 -1.78 11.41 6.90
C ASP A 3 -1.70 10.30 5.84
N LEU A 4 -2.00 9.07 6.26
CA LEU A 4 -2.15 7.90 5.39
C LEU A 4 -3.58 7.34 5.47
N LEU A 5 -4.08 7.14 6.68
CA LEU A 5 -5.42 6.59 6.97
C LEU A 5 -6.33 7.61 7.65
N VAL A 6 -5.75 8.50 8.46
CA VAL A 6 -6.45 9.55 9.20
C VAL A 6 -5.64 10.84 9.16
N HIS A 7 -6.31 11.99 9.17
CA HIS A 7 -5.67 13.32 9.14
C HIS A 7 -6.11 14.12 10.37
N PRO A 8 -5.18 14.69 11.16
CA PRO A 8 -5.53 15.55 12.27
C PRO A 8 -5.99 16.91 11.74
N GLU A 9 -7.20 17.32 12.14
CA GLU A 9 -7.79 18.61 11.79
C GLU A 9 -8.13 19.36 13.07
N TRP A 10 -7.93 20.67 13.07
CA TRP A 10 -8.31 21.53 14.18
C TRP A 10 -9.29 22.60 13.71
N THR A 11 -10.38 22.77 14.45
CA THR A 11 -11.30 23.91 14.25
C THR A 11 -11.66 24.56 15.57
N TYR A 12 -12.04 25.84 15.54
CA TYR A 12 -12.48 26.58 16.73
C TYR A 12 -13.69 25.95 17.42
N ALA A 13 -14.60 25.33 16.66
CA ALA A 13 -15.82 24.76 17.21
C ALA A 13 -15.59 23.39 17.87
N THR A 14 -14.57 22.66 17.42
CA THR A 14 -14.45 21.23 17.71
C THR A 14 -13.12 20.82 18.35
N GLY A 15 -12.13 21.73 18.35
CA GLY A 15 -10.77 21.43 18.76
C GLY A 15 -10.09 20.45 17.80
N TRP A 16 -9.14 19.68 18.33
CA TRP A 16 -8.45 18.62 17.58
C TRP A 16 -9.39 17.43 17.33
N ARG A 17 -9.51 17.05 16.06
CA ARG A 17 -10.21 15.85 15.61
C ARG A 17 -9.37 15.10 14.58
N PHE A 18 -9.73 13.85 14.35
CA PHE A 18 -9.13 13.04 13.29
C PHE A 18 -10.18 12.77 12.22
N LYS A 19 -9.93 13.29 11.03
CA LYS A 19 -10.71 13.00 9.83
C LYS A 19 -10.30 11.64 9.28
N LYS A 20 -11.27 10.77 9.00
CA LYS A 20 -11.02 9.49 8.33
C LYS A 20 -10.76 9.74 6.84
N ARG A 21 -9.75 9.07 6.27
CA ARG A 21 -9.54 9.09 4.83
C ARG A 21 -10.73 8.43 4.12
N PRO A 22 -11.24 9.01 3.03
CA PRO A 22 -12.28 8.37 2.24
C PRO A 22 -11.92 6.92 1.89
N ASN A 23 -12.90 6.02 1.96
CA ASN A 23 -12.76 4.60 1.65
C ASN A 23 -11.85 3.77 2.57
N VAL A 24 -11.40 4.30 3.72
CA VAL A 24 -10.52 3.56 4.64
C VAL A 24 -11.13 2.26 5.16
N ASP A 25 -12.44 2.24 5.45
CA ASP A 25 -13.12 1.04 5.96
C ASP A 25 -13.10 -0.09 4.93
N ARG A 26 -13.46 0.24 3.68
CA ARG A 26 -13.44 -0.70 2.56
C ARG A 26 -12.02 -1.17 2.23
N PHE A 27 -11.05 -0.25 2.31
CA PHE A 27 -9.63 -0.57 2.11
C PHE A 27 -9.16 -1.64 3.11
N LEU A 28 -9.41 -1.42 4.41
CA LEU A 28 -9.02 -2.35 5.46
C LEU A 28 -9.70 -3.72 5.28
N GLU A 29 -11.00 -3.73 4.99
CA GLU A 29 -11.76 -4.97 4.76
C GLU A 29 -11.19 -5.76 3.56
N GLN A 30 -10.97 -5.11 2.41
CA GLN A 30 -10.46 -5.77 1.21
C GLN A 30 -9.02 -6.31 1.41
N VAL A 31 -8.14 -5.53 2.05
CA VAL A 31 -6.76 -5.93 2.27
C VAL A 31 -6.65 -7.05 3.32
N SER A 32 -7.53 -7.05 4.32
CA SER A 32 -7.51 -8.05 5.40
C SER A 32 -7.72 -9.49 4.96
N GLN A 33 -8.31 -9.71 3.78
CA GLN A 33 -8.55 -11.05 3.24
C GLN A 33 -7.26 -11.77 2.85
N ASN A 34 -6.25 -11.03 2.42
CA ASN A 34 -5.00 -11.58 1.86
C ASN A 34 -3.75 -11.17 2.64
N TYR A 35 -3.84 -10.18 3.53
CA TYR A 35 -2.70 -9.61 4.24
C TYR A 35 -2.89 -9.58 5.76
N GLU A 36 -1.79 -9.81 6.47
CA GLU A 36 -1.66 -9.45 7.87
C GLU A 36 -1.46 -7.94 7.99
N ILE A 37 -2.46 -7.21 8.50
CA ILE A 37 -2.40 -5.75 8.63
C ILE A 37 -1.70 -5.38 9.94
N VAL A 38 -0.59 -4.65 9.82
CA VAL A 38 0.14 -4.07 10.96
C VAL A 38 0.15 -2.55 10.84
N VAL A 39 -0.41 -1.85 11.82
CA VAL A 39 -0.27 -0.39 11.90
C VAL A 39 1.02 -0.06 12.61
N PHE A 40 1.96 0.53 11.88
CA PHE A 40 3.22 1.03 12.42
C PHE A 40 3.25 2.56 12.38
N THR A 41 3.32 3.23 13.54
CA THR A 41 3.28 4.68 13.67
C THR A 41 4.34 5.22 14.63
N ALA A 42 4.88 6.40 14.34
CA ALA A 42 5.78 7.15 15.22
C ALA A 42 5.02 7.95 16.31
N SER A 43 3.69 7.93 16.28
CA SER A 43 2.84 8.59 17.26
C SER A 43 2.76 7.78 18.56
N ASN A 44 2.55 8.48 19.68
CA ASN A 44 2.44 7.85 20.99
C ASN A 44 1.15 7.03 21.09
N GLY A 45 1.23 5.84 21.70
CA GLY A 45 0.11 4.90 21.82
C GLY A 45 -1.10 5.50 22.53
N PHE A 46 -0.88 6.34 23.56
CA PHE A 46 -1.96 6.99 24.30
C PHE A 46 -2.96 7.73 23.40
N ASN A 47 -2.47 8.42 22.36
CA ASN A 47 -3.34 9.14 21.41
C ASN A 47 -3.85 8.23 20.30
N VAL A 48 -3.07 7.24 19.91
CA VAL A 48 -3.32 6.41 18.71
C VAL A 48 -4.34 5.31 18.98
N TYR A 49 -4.30 4.65 20.15
CA TYR A 49 -5.17 3.50 20.41
C TYR A 49 -6.65 3.82 20.27
N PRO A 50 -7.20 4.90 20.86
CA PRO A 50 -8.63 5.23 20.70
C PRO A 50 -9.02 5.51 19.25
N ILE A 51 -8.11 6.08 18.45
CA ILE A 51 -8.36 6.36 17.03
C ILE A 51 -8.42 5.05 16.25
N LEU A 52 -7.48 4.12 16.52
CA LEU A 52 -7.48 2.81 15.89
C LEU A 52 -8.69 1.97 16.28
N ASP A 53 -9.13 2.04 17.54
CA ASP A 53 -10.35 1.35 18.00
C ASP A 53 -11.60 1.88 17.30
N SER A 54 -11.67 3.19 17.03
CA SER A 54 -12.76 3.79 16.27
C SER A 54 -12.68 3.49 14.76
N LEU A 55 -11.47 3.34 14.23
CA LEU A 55 -11.20 3.06 12.82
C LEU A 55 -11.49 1.60 12.46
N ASP A 56 -11.05 0.66 13.31
CA ASP A 56 -11.04 -0.77 13.04
C ASP A 56 -12.23 -1.50 13.71
N LYS A 57 -13.42 -1.30 13.15
CA LYS A 57 -14.66 -1.88 13.69
C LYS A 57 -14.70 -3.41 13.62
N ASN A 58 -13.97 -4.00 12.67
CA ASN A 58 -13.97 -5.43 12.39
C ASN A 58 -12.77 -6.16 12.99
N ASN A 59 -11.90 -5.46 13.75
CA ASN A 59 -10.67 -5.99 14.33
C ASN A 59 -9.76 -6.66 13.28
N VAL A 60 -9.60 -6.04 12.12
CA VAL A 60 -8.74 -6.55 11.03
C VAL A 60 -7.28 -6.13 11.17
N ILE A 61 -6.97 -5.18 12.06
CA ILE A 61 -5.59 -4.77 12.37
C ILE A 61 -5.03 -5.70 13.44
N MET A 62 -4.10 -6.57 13.05
CA MET A 62 -3.57 -7.63 13.91
C MET A 62 -2.56 -7.11 14.93
N TYR A 63 -1.70 -6.17 14.51
CA TYR A 63 -0.69 -5.58 15.38
C TYR A 63 -0.64 -4.06 15.26
N ARG A 64 -0.39 -3.41 16.40
CA ARG A 64 -0.37 -1.95 16.54
C ARG A 64 0.97 -1.52 17.14
N LEU A 65 1.94 -1.23 16.28
CA LEU A 65 3.28 -0.77 16.64
C LEU A 65 3.28 0.76 16.71
N VAL A 66 3.58 1.28 17.89
CA VAL A 66 3.57 2.73 18.19
C VAL A 66 4.99 3.26 18.36
N LYS A 67 5.14 4.55 18.73
CA LYS A 67 6.43 5.24 18.88
C LYS A 67 7.53 4.42 19.55
N ASN A 68 7.22 3.67 20.61
CA ASN A 68 8.20 2.88 21.36
C ASN A 68 8.81 1.71 20.57
N ALA A 69 8.17 1.30 19.47
CA ALA A 69 8.68 0.27 18.55
C ALA A 69 9.55 0.85 17.42
N THR A 70 9.69 2.17 17.34
CA THR A 70 10.55 2.82 16.33
C THR A 70 11.96 3.04 16.84
N ASP A 71 12.93 3.05 15.94
CA ASP A 71 14.30 3.46 16.22
C ASP A 71 14.41 4.99 16.05
N TYR A 72 15.08 5.66 16.99
CA TYR A 72 15.33 7.10 16.89
C TYR A 72 16.72 7.34 16.31
N ILE A 73 16.79 7.81 15.06
CA ILE A 73 18.03 7.94 14.30
C ILE A 73 18.05 9.32 13.62
N ASP A 74 19.10 10.11 13.88
CA ASP A 74 19.30 11.45 13.30
C ASP A 74 18.10 12.39 13.51
N GLY A 75 17.52 12.37 14.71
CA GLY A 75 16.38 13.22 15.04
C GLY A 75 15.02 12.72 14.53
N HIS A 76 15.00 11.60 13.79
CA HIS A 76 13.80 11.05 13.16
C HIS A 76 13.42 9.68 13.74
N HIS A 77 12.12 9.41 13.79
CA HIS A 77 11.59 8.09 14.14
C HIS A 77 11.53 7.22 12.89
N VAL A 78 12.18 6.07 12.96
CA VAL A 78 12.39 5.15 11.84
C VAL A 78 11.79 3.80 12.16
N LYS A 79 11.10 3.22 11.18
CA LYS A 79 10.38 1.97 11.31
C LYS A 79 11.27 0.84 10.81
N ASN A 80 11.90 0.14 11.74
CA ASN A 80 12.79 -0.97 11.43
C ASN A 80 11.98 -2.27 11.32
N ILE A 81 11.79 -2.78 10.10
CA ILE A 81 11.02 -4.01 9.88
C ILE A 81 11.82 -5.29 10.06
N ASP A 82 13.14 -5.25 10.21
CA ASP A 82 13.91 -6.46 10.54
C ASP A 82 13.49 -7.06 11.89
N ARG A 83 12.87 -6.25 12.75
CA ARG A 83 12.42 -6.65 14.09
C ARG A 83 11.00 -7.20 14.15
N ILE A 84 10.27 -7.25 13.02
CA ILE A 84 8.87 -7.75 13.03
C ILE A 84 8.76 -9.27 12.91
N ASN A 85 9.89 -9.98 12.81
CA ASN A 85 9.96 -11.44 12.70
C ASN A 85 9.05 -11.97 11.57
N ARG A 86 9.19 -11.39 10.38
CA ARG A 86 8.53 -11.81 9.13
C ARG A 86 9.55 -11.86 8.02
N ASP A 87 9.29 -12.69 7.02
CA ASP A 87 10.11 -12.75 5.82
C ASP A 87 9.94 -11.47 5.00
N LEU A 88 11.02 -10.70 4.85
CA LEU A 88 11.03 -9.43 4.12
C LEU A 88 10.67 -9.58 2.65
N SER A 89 10.82 -10.76 2.04
CA SER A 89 10.34 -10.99 0.67
C SER A 89 8.82 -10.91 0.53
N ARG A 90 8.07 -10.91 1.65
CA ARG A 90 6.61 -10.89 1.72
C ARG A 90 6.05 -9.70 2.51
N VAL A 91 6.90 -8.73 2.87
CA VAL A 91 6.49 -7.55 3.66
C VAL A 91 6.46 -6.32 2.78
N ILE A 92 5.33 -5.62 2.77
CA ILE A 92 5.15 -4.33 2.12
C ILE A 92 4.88 -3.29 3.20
N MET A 93 5.73 -2.28 3.30
CA MET A 93 5.49 -1.11 4.13
C MET A 93 4.87 -0.01 3.28
N VAL A 94 3.76 0.58 3.71
CA VAL A 94 3.18 1.74 3.02
C VAL A 94 3.29 2.96 3.92
N ASP A 95 3.94 4.00 3.42
CA ASP A 95 4.11 5.27 4.14
C ASP A 95 4.11 6.44 3.17
N TRP A 96 3.93 7.66 3.68
CA TRP A 96 4.15 8.88 2.90
C TRP A 96 5.49 9.53 3.26
N ASN A 97 6.03 9.23 4.45
CA ASN A 97 7.27 9.83 4.93
C ASN A 97 8.47 8.92 4.60
N VAL A 98 9.32 9.37 3.68
CA VAL A 98 10.54 8.67 3.25
C VAL A 98 11.53 8.45 4.41
N ASP A 99 11.59 9.35 5.38
CA ASP A 99 12.51 9.22 6.52
C ASP A 99 12.08 8.10 7.48
N SER A 100 10.77 7.83 7.56
CA SER A 100 10.24 6.75 8.40
C SER A 100 10.65 5.37 7.89
N VAL A 101 10.93 5.26 6.60
CA VAL A 101 11.19 3.98 5.92
C VAL A 101 12.66 3.83 5.48
N LYS A 102 13.54 4.70 5.97
CA LYS A 102 14.91 4.85 5.44
C LYS A 102 15.80 3.60 5.58
N LEU A 103 15.48 2.69 6.51
CA LEU A 103 16.26 1.46 6.74
C LEU A 103 15.95 0.35 5.74
N GLN A 104 14.69 0.17 5.35
CA GLN A 104 14.25 -0.87 4.41
C GLN A 104 13.47 -0.25 3.25
N ARG A 105 14.16 0.60 2.48
CA ARG A 105 13.55 1.34 1.37
C ARG A 105 13.01 0.41 0.30
N GLU A 106 13.60 -0.76 0.10
CA GLU A 106 13.21 -1.79 -0.86
C GLU A 106 11.83 -2.42 -0.56
N ASN A 107 11.40 -2.41 0.71
CA ASN A 107 10.09 -2.89 1.14
C ASN A 107 9.02 -1.79 1.20
N ALA A 108 9.41 -0.52 1.03
CA ALA A 108 8.51 0.61 1.28
C ALA A 108 7.84 1.15 0.01
N LEU A 109 6.53 1.04 -0.15
CA LEU A 109 5.78 1.79 -1.14
C LEU A 109 5.46 3.18 -0.59
N VAL A 110 6.15 4.20 -1.11
CA VAL A 110 5.89 5.59 -0.72
C VAL A 110 4.75 6.15 -1.56
N ILE A 111 3.70 6.64 -0.91
CA ILE A 111 2.56 7.27 -1.59
C ILE A 111 2.40 8.74 -1.18
N PRO A 112 1.74 9.58 -1.99
CA PRO A 112 1.47 10.97 -1.64
C PRO A 112 0.80 11.12 -0.26
N ARG A 113 1.28 12.09 0.52
CA ARG A 113 0.70 12.45 1.81
C ARG A 113 -0.74 12.93 1.60
N TRP A 114 -1.66 12.41 2.41
CA TRP A 114 -3.04 12.89 2.40
C TRP A 114 -3.21 14.07 3.36
N THR A 115 -3.80 15.15 2.85
CA THR A 115 -3.95 16.43 3.55
C THR A 115 -5.39 16.72 3.97
N GLY A 116 -6.27 15.71 3.96
CA GLY A 116 -7.67 15.85 4.40
C GLY A 116 -8.71 16.02 3.28
N GLU A 117 -8.31 15.94 2.01
CA GLU A 117 -9.20 16.05 0.85
C GLU A 117 -10.28 14.95 0.82
N ASP A 118 -11.53 15.32 0.56
CA ASP A 118 -12.68 14.40 0.51
C ASP A 118 -12.78 13.60 -0.80
N GLY A 119 -12.21 14.13 -1.88
CA GLY A 119 -12.19 13.48 -3.20
C GLY A 119 -11.09 12.43 -3.37
N ASP A 120 -10.33 12.11 -2.32
CA ASP A 120 -9.20 11.19 -2.42
C ASP A 120 -9.65 9.75 -2.75
N GLN A 121 -9.06 9.18 -3.80
CA GLN A 121 -9.30 7.81 -4.26
C GLN A 121 -8.06 6.90 -4.12
N GLN A 122 -6.97 7.39 -3.52
CA GLN A 122 -5.70 6.66 -3.51
C GLN A 122 -5.78 5.37 -2.70
N LEU A 123 -6.58 5.30 -1.63
CA LEU A 123 -6.77 4.05 -0.89
C LEU A 123 -7.44 2.95 -1.73
N ILE A 124 -8.34 3.32 -2.65
CA ILE A 124 -8.94 2.34 -3.57
C ILE A 124 -7.87 1.79 -4.50
N GLN A 125 -7.07 2.67 -5.12
CA GLN A 125 -5.99 2.28 -6.02
C GLN A 125 -4.93 1.44 -5.29
N LEU A 126 -4.63 1.76 -4.02
CA LEU A 126 -3.72 0.99 -3.20
C LEU A 126 -4.27 -0.42 -2.89
N ALA A 127 -5.56 -0.55 -2.57
CA ALA A 127 -6.18 -1.85 -2.37
C ALA A 127 -6.13 -2.71 -3.64
N GLU A 128 -6.39 -2.12 -4.81
CA GLU A 128 -6.27 -2.80 -6.10
C GLU A 128 -4.84 -3.28 -6.35
N PHE A 129 -3.84 -2.41 -6.15
CA PHE A 129 -2.43 -2.76 -6.23
C PHE A 129 -2.08 -3.96 -5.35
N LEU A 130 -2.40 -3.87 -4.05
CA LEU A 130 -2.09 -4.93 -3.09
C LEU A 130 -2.79 -6.24 -3.44
N ASN A 131 -4.04 -6.19 -3.88
CA ASN A 131 -4.79 -7.39 -4.27
C ASN A 131 -4.19 -8.08 -5.51
N VAL A 132 -3.72 -7.30 -6.49
CA VAL A 132 -3.03 -7.86 -7.66
C VAL A 132 -1.68 -8.46 -7.27
N VAL A 133 -0.92 -7.82 -6.39
CA VAL A 133 0.34 -8.37 -5.87
C VAL A 133 0.10 -9.71 -5.15
N SER A 134 -0.94 -9.81 -4.31
CA SER A 134 -1.24 -11.07 -3.60
C SER A 134 -1.74 -12.19 -4.53
N THR A 135 -2.45 -11.85 -5.61
CA THR A 135 -3.00 -12.85 -6.55
C THR A 135 -2.02 -13.26 -7.66
N SER A 136 -0.92 -12.51 -7.85
CA SER A 136 0.03 -12.74 -8.94
C SER A 136 1.14 -13.75 -8.62
N GLU A 137 1.06 -14.49 -7.50
CA GLU A 137 2.07 -15.46 -7.06
C GLU A 137 3.50 -14.90 -7.08
N VAL A 138 3.66 -13.64 -6.63
CA VAL A 138 4.96 -12.97 -6.57
C VAL A 138 5.83 -13.64 -5.51
N ASN A 139 7.02 -14.12 -5.89
CA ASN A 139 7.96 -14.74 -4.95
C ASN A 139 8.59 -13.72 -4.00
N ASP A 140 8.94 -12.53 -4.52
CA ASP A 140 9.52 -11.43 -3.75
C ASP A 140 8.87 -10.09 -4.13
N VAL A 141 8.16 -9.49 -3.19
CA VAL A 141 7.44 -8.23 -3.40
C VAL A 141 8.38 -7.07 -3.74
N ARG A 142 9.66 -7.14 -3.34
CA ARG A 142 10.64 -6.08 -3.56
C ARG A 142 10.92 -5.85 -5.04
N GLU A 143 10.82 -6.90 -5.87
CA GLU A 143 11.00 -6.78 -7.31
C GLU A 143 9.90 -5.89 -7.92
N VAL A 144 8.63 -6.16 -7.57
CA VAL A 144 7.50 -5.35 -8.01
C VAL A 144 7.63 -3.92 -7.51
N LEU A 145 7.93 -3.75 -6.22
CA LEU A 145 8.10 -2.42 -5.63
C LEU A 145 9.24 -1.63 -6.28
N SER A 146 10.35 -2.29 -6.63
CA SER A 146 11.51 -1.63 -7.26
C SER A 146 11.19 -0.97 -8.60
N TYR A 147 10.23 -1.54 -9.35
CA TYR A 147 9.74 -0.95 -10.59
C TYR A 147 8.87 0.29 -10.32
N TYR A 148 7.85 0.15 -9.48
CA TYR A 148 6.91 1.26 -9.24
C TYR A 148 7.52 2.45 -8.49
N LYS A 149 8.56 2.23 -7.69
CA LYS A 149 9.31 3.28 -6.99
C LYS A 149 9.98 4.31 -7.87
N GLN A 150 10.19 3.99 -9.14
CA GLN A 150 10.85 4.89 -10.08
C GLN A 150 9.95 6.05 -10.51
N PHE A 151 8.66 5.98 -10.18
CA PHE A 151 7.65 6.95 -10.55
C PHE A 151 7.18 7.75 -9.33
N ASP A 152 6.89 9.03 -9.53
CA ASP A 152 6.35 9.90 -8.49
C ASP A 152 4.95 9.47 -8.02
N HIS A 153 4.16 8.90 -8.94
CA HIS A 153 2.80 8.41 -8.71
C HIS A 153 2.69 6.92 -9.02
N PRO A 154 3.21 6.02 -8.15
CA PRO A 154 3.30 4.59 -8.43
C PRO A 154 1.94 3.94 -8.69
N LEU A 155 0.89 4.37 -7.99
CA LEU A 155 -0.45 3.80 -8.10
C LEU A 155 -1.14 4.15 -9.43
N GLU A 156 -0.89 5.35 -9.97
CA GLU A 156 -1.43 5.75 -11.27
C GLU A 156 -0.76 4.97 -12.41
N VAL A 157 0.57 4.80 -12.32
CA VAL A 157 1.33 3.98 -13.28
C VAL A 157 0.86 2.52 -13.22
N PHE A 158 0.60 1.99 -12.03
CA PHE A 158 0.01 0.65 -11.88
C PHE A 158 -1.35 0.54 -12.58
N LYS A 159 -2.26 1.48 -12.33
CA LYS A 159 -3.58 1.51 -12.95
C LYS A 159 -3.50 1.53 -14.48
N GLU A 160 -2.61 2.34 -15.03
CA GLU A 160 -2.38 2.43 -16.46
C GLU A 160 -1.79 1.13 -17.04
N ASN A 161 -0.86 0.47 -16.33
CA ASN A 161 -0.31 -0.81 -16.75
C ASN A 161 -1.37 -1.92 -16.74
N GLN A 162 -2.29 -1.92 -15.77
CA GLN A 162 -3.43 -2.85 -15.74
C GLN A 162 -4.39 -2.60 -16.91
N ARG A 163 -4.68 -1.34 -17.25
CA ARG A 163 -5.52 -0.98 -18.41
C ARG A 163 -4.92 -1.51 -19.71
N LYS A 164 -3.64 -1.24 -19.95
CA LYS A 164 -2.91 -1.76 -21.13
C LYS A 164 -2.92 -3.28 -21.20
N LEU A 165 -2.76 -3.96 -20.07
CA LEU A 165 -2.79 -5.42 -20.01
C LEU A 165 -4.16 -5.98 -20.42
N LEU A 166 -5.26 -5.34 -20.00
CA LEU A 166 -6.61 -5.75 -20.37
C LEU A 166 -6.88 -5.54 -21.87
N GLU A 167 -6.53 -4.38 -22.42
CA GLU A 167 -6.68 -4.07 -23.85
C GLU A 167 -5.93 -5.09 -24.72
N MET A 168 -4.69 -5.43 -24.36
CA MET A 168 -3.92 -6.44 -25.08
C MET A 168 -4.52 -7.84 -24.98
N GLN A 169 -5.12 -8.20 -23.84
CA GLN A 169 -5.82 -9.49 -23.71
C GLN A 169 -7.07 -9.54 -24.60
N GLU A 170 -7.79 -8.43 -24.73
CA GLU A 170 -8.94 -8.33 -25.63
C GLU A 170 -8.50 -8.45 -27.10
N GLU A 171 -7.47 -7.72 -27.51
CA GLU A 171 -6.89 -7.82 -28.86
C GLU A 171 -6.43 -9.26 -29.17
N GLN A 172 -5.72 -9.91 -28.24
CA GLN A 172 -5.29 -11.30 -28.42
C GLN A 172 -6.46 -12.27 -28.52
N LYS A 173 -7.55 -12.06 -27.79
CA LYS A 173 -8.76 -12.88 -27.91
C LYS A 173 -9.43 -12.70 -29.28
N GLN A 174 -9.45 -11.48 -29.82
CA GLN A 174 -9.97 -11.21 -31.16
C GLN A 174 -9.10 -11.87 -32.26
N ILE A 175 -7.77 -11.75 -32.14
CA ILE A 175 -6.81 -12.31 -33.11
C ILE A 175 -6.75 -13.85 -33.04
N SER A 176 -6.78 -14.45 -31.85
CA SER A 176 -6.80 -15.92 -31.68
C SER A 176 -8.16 -16.54 -32.04
N GLY A 177 -9.23 -15.75 -32.06
CA GLY A 177 -10.50 -16.13 -32.69
C GLY A 177 -10.44 -16.20 -34.21
N THR A 178 -9.39 -15.66 -34.86
CA THR A 178 -9.25 -15.58 -36.33
C THR A 178 -8.12 -16.43 -36.93
N LEU A 179 -7.15 -16.96 -36.16
CA LEU A 179 -6.01 -17.74 -36.66
C LEU A 179 -5.61 -18.92 -35.72
N PRO A 180 -5.13 -20.07 -36.24
CA PRO A 180 -4.79 -21.23 -35.44
C PRO A 180 -3.54 -21.02 -34.57
N ILE A 181 -3.63 -21.47 -33.32
CA ILE A 181 -2.71 -21.16 -32.23
C ILE A 181 -1.38 -21.93 -32.36
N ASN A 182 -0.26 -21.21 -32.50
CA ASN A 182 1.08 -21.71 -32.18
C ASN A 182 1.56 -21.12 -30.85
N LYS A 183 1.73 -21.98 -29.84
CA LYS A 183 2.08 -21.60 -28.45
C LYS A 183 3.57 -21.28 -28.32
N ALA A 184 3.91 -20.01 -28.18
CA ALA A 184 5.09 -19.58 -27.44
C ALA A 184 4.63 -19.07 -26.05
N ARG A 185 4.70 -19.96 -25.05
CA ARG A 185 4.42 -19.64 -23.64
C ARG A 185 5.69 -19.03 -23.02
N GLY A 186 5.80 -17.71 -23.06
CA GLY A 186 6.76 -16.91 -22.29
C GLY A 186 6.01 -15.80 -21.54
N SER A 187 6.37 -15.54 -20.29
CA SER A 187 5.59 -14.86 -19.23
C SER A 187 5.22 -13.38 -19.50
N TRP A 188 4.07 -13.13 -20.14
CA TRP A 188 3.54 -11.78 -20.37
C TRP A 188 3.10 -11.05 -19.09
N LYS A 189 2.79 -11.80 -18.02
CA LYS A 189 2.52 -11.23 -16.69
C LYS A 189 3.73 -10.46 -16.17
N ASP A 190 4.95 -10.90 -16.52
CA ASP A 190 6.16 -10.30 -15.98
C ASP A 190 6.39 -8.87 -16.49
N LYS A 191 5.93 -8.58 -17.72
CA LYS A 191 6.10 -7.27 -18.35
C LYS A 191 5.35 -6.14 -17.65
N TYR A 192 4.15 -6.42 -17.17
CA TYR A 192 3.25 -5.38 -16.62
C TYR A 192 3.25 -5.32 -15.09
N LEU A 193 3.70 -6.39 -14.42
CA LEU A 193 3.96 -6.41 -12.98
C LEU A 193 5.40 -5.96 -12.64
N TYR A 194 6.39 -6.32 -13.46
CA TYR A 194 7.81 -6.05 -13.20
C TYR A 194 8.46 -5.09 -14.21
N GLY A 195 7.71 -4.58 -15.20
CA GLY A 195 8.23 -3.60 -16.17
C GLY A 195 9.22 -4.15 -17.20
N LYS A 196 9.26 -5.46 -17.42
CA LYS A 196 10.24 -6.15 -18.31
C LYS A 196 9.85 -6.18 -19.78
#